data_AF-A0A0W0R3L3-F1
#
_entry.id   AF-A0A0W0R3L3-F1
#
_cell.length_a   1.000
_cell.length_b   1.000
_cell.length_c   1.000
_cell.angle_alpha   90.00
_cell.angle_beta   90.00
_cell.angle_gamma   90.00
#
_symmetry.space_group_name_H-M   'P 1'
#
loop_
_entity.id
_entity.type
_entity.pdbx_description
1 polymer ?
#
loop_
_entity_poly.entity_id
_entity_poly.type
_entity_poly.pdbx_seq_one_letter_code
_entity_poly.pdbx_strand_id
1 'polypeptide(L)' 'MKRYSLLAVLLTFSLPLFAVDDPTVEEGEEHYDKKMCINQFANDCVNNNCLTSEERDCTDKCRAGAEDKCMGELIGDE' A
#
# COMPACT_ATOMS: atom_id res chain seq x y z
N MET A 1 26.27 -51.12 -26.87
CA MET A 1 26.41 -49.70 -26.51
C MET A 1 25.29 -48.89 -27.16
N LYS A 2 24.10 -48.83 -26.55
CA LYS A 2 22.97 -48.03 -27.08
C LYS A 2 21.86 -47.84 -26.02
N ARG A 3 22.25 -47.54 -24.78
CA ARG A 3 21.31 -47.31 -23.67
C ARG A 3 21.54 -45.99 -22.93
N TYR A 4 22.73 -45.40 -23.04
CA TYR A 4 23.04 -44.10 -22.44
C TYR A 4 22.53 -42.90 -23.24
N SER A 5 21.99 -43.12 -24.45
CA SER A 5 21.52 -42.03 -25.32
C SER A 5 20.17 -41.43 -24.92
N LEU A 6 19.44 -42.05 -23.97
CA LEU A 6 18.13 -41.55 -23.52
C LEU A 6 18.20 -40.76 -22.21
N LEU A 7 19.28 -40.89 -21.42
CA LEU A 7 19.43 -40.14 -20.17
C LEU A 7 19.86 -38.68 -20.37
N ALA A 8 20.43 -38.34 -21.54
CA ALA A 8 20.98 -37.00 -21.79
C ALA A 8 19.93 -35.96 -22.21
N VAL A 9 18.70 -36.37 -22.55
CA VAL A 9 17.65 -35.46 -23.08
C VAL A 9 16.82 -34.80 -21.97
N LEU A 10 16.90 -35.29 -20.74
CA LEU A 10 16.10 -34.78 -19.61
C LEU A 10 16.72 -33.58 -18.87
N LEU A 11 17.91 -33.11 -19.28
CA LEU A 11 18.73 -32.21 -18.47
C LEU A 11 18.73 -30.73 -18.90
N THR A 12 17.94 -30.32 -19.90
CA THR A 12 18.11 -28.99 -20.52
C THR A 12 16.87 -28.11 -20.60
N PHE A 13 15.84 -28.34 -19.78
CA PHE A 13 14.69 -27.43 -19.74
C PHE A 13 14.40 -26.95 -18.31
N SER A 14 15.33 -26.14 -17.79
CA SER A 14 15.04 -25.25 -16.67
C SER A 14 14.62 -23.90 -17.26
N LEU A 15 13.31 -23.67 -17.36
CA LEU A 15 12.80 -22.33 -17.60
C LEU A 15 13.09 -21.47 -16.36
N PRO A 16 13.61 -20.24 -16.50
CA PRO A 16 13.64 -19.32 -15.36
C PRO A 16 12.19 -19.01 -15.01
N LEU A 17 11.74 -19.49 -13.85
CA LEU A 17 10.56 -18.94 -13.21
C LEU A 17 10.95 -17.52 -12.81
N PHE A 18 10.53 -16.54 -13.61
CA PHE A 18 10.41 -15.19 -13.08
C PHE A 18 9.30 -15.30 -12.04
N ALA A 19 9.67 -15.18 -10.76
CA ALA A 19 8.71 -14.70 -9.79
C ALA A 19 8.19 -13.39 -10.39
N VAL A 20 6.92 -13.37 -10.76
CA VAL A 20 6.18 -12.12 -10.70
C VAL A 20 6.41 -11.67 -9.27
N ASP A 21 7.04 -10.52 -9.10
CA ASP A 21 6.99 -9.78 -7.86
C ASP A 21 5.49 -9.56 -7.58
N ASP A 22 4.86 -10.57 -7.00
CA ASP A 22 3.65 -10.41 -6.21
C ASP A 22 4.15 -9.49 -5.12
N PRO A 23 3.70 -8.22 -5.09
CA PRO A 23 4.10 -7.35 -4.01
C PRO A 23 3.58 -8.06 -2.77
N THR A 24 4.50 -8.74 -2.06
CA THR A 24 4.31 -9.11 -0.69
C THR A 24 4.09 -7.77 -0.03
N VAL A 25 2.81 -7.39 0.11
CA VAL A 25 2.40 -6.25 0.91
C VAL A 25 2.99 -6.60 2.27
N GLU A 26 4.15 -6.03 2.57
CA GLU A 26 4.72 -6.18 3.89
C GLU A 26 3.64 -5.62 4.81
N GLU A 27 3.18 -6.42 5.79
CA GLU A 27 2.12 -5.99 6.72
C GLU A 27 2.45 -4.67 7.45
N GLY A 28 3.70 -4.19 7.34
CA GLY A 28 4.14 -2.87 7.77
C GLY A 28 3.92 -1.72 6.77
N GLU A 29 3.91 -1.96 5.45
CA GLU A 29 3.72 -0.93 4.42
C GLU A 29 2.28 -0.41 4.38
N GLU A 30 1.28 -1.30 4.45
CA GLU A 30 -0.14 -0.88 4.51
C GLU A 30 -0.41 0.02 5.73
N HIS A 31 0.17 -0.34 6.88
CA HIS A 31 0.04 0.44 8.11
C HIS A 31 0.85 1.74 8.08
N TYR A 32 1.99 1.74 7.38
CA TYR A 32 2.82 2.92 7.18
C TYR A 32 2.12 3.92 6.24
N ASP A 33 1.58 3.44 5.13
CA ASP A 33 0.84 4.25 4.15
C ASP A 33 -0.43 4.84 4.75
N LYS A 34 -1.17 4.05 5.54
CA LYS A 34 -2.35 4.55 6.25
C LYS A 34 -2.00 5.66 7.23
N LYS A 35 -0.94 5.50 8.05
CA LYS A 35 -0.50 6.55 8.99
C LYS A 35 0.00 7.79 8.25
N MET A 36 0.70 7.61 7.14
CA MET A 36 1.16 8.70 6.30
C MET A 36 -0.02 9.47 5.69
N CYS A 37 -1.01 8.78 5.15
CA CYS A 37 -2.25 9.37 4.63
C CYS A 37 -2.95 10.22 5.70
N ILE A 38 -3.22 9.63 6.88
CA ILE A 38 -3.90 10.34 7.97
C ILE A 38 -3.13 11.60 8.35
N ASN A 39 -1.81 11.48 8.51
CA ASN A 39 -0.97 12.63 8.88
C ASN A 39 -0.96 13.72 7.81
N GLN A 40 -0.88 13.38 6.52
CA GLN A 40 -0.89 14.37 5.45
C GLN A 40 -2.22 15.12 5.40
N PHE A 41 -3.34 14.40 5.31
CA PHE A 41 -4.66 15.02 5.22
C PHE A 41 -5.03 15.81 6.47
N ALA A 42 -4.69 15.32 7.66
CA ALA A 42 -4.94 16.04 8.90
C ALA A 42 -4.14 17.35 8.95
N ASN A 43 -2.85 17.32 8.60
CA ASN A 43 -2.00 18.51 8.58
C ASN A 43 -2.45 19.53 7.54
N ASP A 44 -2.79 19.08 6.33
CA ASP A 44 -3.29 19.97 5.27
C ASP A 44 -4.62 20.60 5.68
N CYS A 45 -5.52 19.83 6.29
CA CYS A 45 -6.78 20.35 6.81
C CYS A 45 -6.55 21.40 7.91
N VAL A 46 -5.64 21.13 8.86
CA VAL A 46 -5.32 22.07 9.95
C VAL A 46 -4.74 23.37 9.39
N ASN A 47 -3.80 23.27 8.47
CA ASN A 47 -3.13 24.43 7.89
C ASN A 47 -4.09 25.30 7.05
N ASN A 48 -5.04 24.69 6.34
CA ASN A 48 -5.95 25.44 5.46
C ASN A 48 -7.22 25.93 6.17
N ASN A 49 -7.69 25.22 7.20
CA ASN A 49 -8.98 25.49 7.83
C ASN A 49 -8.85 25.96 9.28
N CYS A 50 -7.91 25.43 10.07
CA CYS A 50 -7.88 25.72 11.51
C CYS A 50 -7.15 27.02 11.88
N LEU A 51 -6.25 27.51 11.01
CA LEU A 51 -5.58 28.80 11.25
C LEU A 51 -6.56 29.99 11.20
N THR A 52 -7.66 29.85 10.47
CA THR A 52 -8.69 30.89 10.27
C THR A 52 -10.03 30.53 10.90
N SER A 53 -10.16 29.34 11.49
CA SER A 53 -11.38 28.87 12.14
C SER A 53 -11.47 29.34 13.59
N GLU A 54 -12.67 29.74 14.01
CA GLU A 54 -13.00 30.01 15.40
C GLU A 54 -13.37 28.74 16.17
N GLU A 55 -13.46 27.60 15.48
CA GLU A 55 -13.85 26.32 16.06
C GLU A 55 -12.69 25.73 16.88
N ARG A 56 -12.93 25.59 18.19
CA ARG A 56 -11.96 25.05 19.15
C ARG A 56 -11.61 23.57 18.90
N ASP A 57 -12.48 22.84 18.19
CA ASP A 57 -12.35 21.42 17.85
C ASP A 57 -11.90 21.19 16.40
N CYS A 58 -11.45 22.23 15.69
CA CYS A 58 -11.08 22.13 14.28
C CYS A 58 -10.00 21.05 14.03
N THR A 59 -8.97 20.98 14.87
CA THR A 59 -7.91 19.96 14.74
C THR A 59 -8.44 18.54 14.91
N ASP A 60 -9.37 18.32 15.84
CA ASP A 60 -9.97 17.01 16.06
C ASP A 60 -10.89 16.61 14.90
N LYS A 61 -11.66 17.54 14.34
CA LYS A 61 -12.45 17.34 13.12
C LYS A 61 -11.57 17.01 11.91
N CYS A 62 -10.46 17.72 11.74
CA CYS A 62 -9.50 17.44 10.68
C CYS A 62 -8.89 16.04 10.80
N ARG A 63 -8.54 15.61 12.02
CA ARG A 63 -8.05 14.24 12.24
C ARG A 63 -9.13 13.21 11.96
N ALA A 64 -10.36 13.42 12.43
CA ALA A 64 -11.48 12.51 12.19
C ALA A 64 -11.80 12.38 10.69
N GLY A 65 -11.80 13.49 9.94
CA GLY A 65 -12.01 13.47 8.49
C GLY A 65 -10.85 12.81 7.73
N ALA A 66 -9.62 12.98 8.19
CA ALA A 66 -8.46 12.29 7.62
C ALA A 66 -8.50 10.77 7.89
N GLU A 67 -8.89 10.37 9.11
CA GLU A 67 -9.14 8.98 9.45
C GLU A 67 -10.25 8.38 8.58
N ASP A 68 -11.37 9.07 8.42
CA ASP A 68 -12.48 8.62 7.57
C ASP A 68 -12.06 8.49 6.10
N LYS A 69 -11.32 9.46 5.56
CA LYS A 69 -10.83 9.44 4.18
C LYS A 69 -9.82 8.32 3.93
N CYS A 70 -8.85 8.15 4.83
CA CYS A 70 -7.79 7.14 4.70
C CYS A 70 -8.22 5.74 5.14
N MET A 71 -9.34 5.61 5.87
CA MET A 71 -10.01 4.32 6.12
C MET A 71 -11.05 4.01 5.05
N GLY A 72 -11.61 5.04 4.44
CA GLY A 72 -12.61 5.01 3.38
C GLY A 72 -12.04 4.64 2.01
N GLU A 73 -10.73 4.67 1.75
CA GLU A 73 -10.16 4.15 0.49
C GLU A 73 -10.34 2.62 0.29
N LEU A 74 -11.00 1.91 1.22
CA LEU A 74 -11.55 0.56 0.97
C LEU A 74 -12.98 0.58 0.36
N ILE A 75 -13.62 1.73 0.22
CA ILE A 75 -14.91 1.95 -0.44
C ILE A 75 -14.78 3.26 -1.22
N GLY A 76 -14.44 3.15 -2.51
CA GLY A 76 -14.26 4.31 -3.37
C GLY A 76 -15.45 5.25 -3.37
N ASP A 77 -15.16 6.54 -3.43
CA ASP A 77 -16.12 7.54 -3.84
C ASP A 77 -15.45 8.49 -4.85
N GLU A 78 -16.18 8.67 -5.95
CA GLU A 78 -15.92 9.40 -7.19
C GLU A 78 -15.60 10.90 -7.01
#